data_AF-A0A9D5UZR5-F1
#
_entry.id   AF-A0A9D5UZR5-F1
#
_cell.length_a   1.000
_cell.length_b   1.000
_cell.length_c   1.000
_cell.angle_alpha   90.00
_cell.angle_beta   90.00
_cell.angle_gamma   90.00
#
_symmetry.space_group_name_H-M   'P 1'
#
loop_
_entity.id
_entity.type
_entity.pdbx_description
1 polymer ?
#
loop_
_entity_poly.entity_id
_entity_poly.type
_entity_poly.pdbx_seq_one_letter_code
_entity_poly.pdbx_strand_id
1 'polypeptide(L)'
;MSIRFSSANALQAIVGAVVNQQVTGRPRSYLLEKVGNGLRSNDALLPEDLSAAVNKAVETGVISVEEAQTYFPGWEQHLQKESTTTS
;
A
#
# COMPACT_ATOMS: atom_id res chain seq x y z
N MET A 1 25.48 1.74 -0.20
CA MET A 1 24.40 2.16 0.71
C MET A 1 23.09 1.85 0.01
N SER A 2 22.39 0.79 0.41
CA SER A 2 21.11 0.44 -0.21
C SER A 2 20.01 1.27 0.44
N ILE A 3 19.38 2.16 -0.33
CA ILE A 3 18.21 2.90 0.14
C ILE A 3 17.07 1.88 0.26
N ARG A 4 16.73 1.48 1.49
CA ARG A 4 15.57 0.64 1.75
C ARG A 4 14.33 1.53 1.84
N PHE A 5 13.29 1.20 1.08
CA PHE A 5 12.00 1.86 1.20
C PHE A 5 11.27 1.31 2.42
N SER A 6 10.71 2.20 3.25
CA SER A 6 9.96 1.83 4.45
C SER A 6 8.45 1.85 4.20
N SER A 7 7.68 1.23 5.10
CA SER A 7 6.22 1.34 5.17
C SER A 7 5.70 2.78 5.16
N ALA A 8 6.43 3.74 5.77
CA ALA A 8 6.07 5.15 5.73
C ALA A 8 6.11 5.75 4.31
N ASN A 9 7.10 5.36 3.51
CA ASN A 9 7.22 5.82 2.12
C ASN A 9 6.11 5.22 1.24
N ALA A 10 5.80 3.94 1.46
CA ALA A 10 4.71 3.26 0.78
C ALA A 10 3.34 3.89 1.13
N LEU A 11 3.10 4.18 2.41
CA LEU A 11 1.87 4.85 2.86
C LEU A 11 1.73 6.24 2.25
N GLN A 12 2.81 7.03 2.22
CA GLN A 12 2.81 8.34 1.55
C GLN A 12 2.45 8.24 0.07
N ALA A 13 2.91 7.21 -0.63
CA ALA A 13 2.55 7.01 -2.04
C ALA A 13 1.06 6.69 -2.21
N ILE A 14 0.49 5.85 -1.33
CA ILE A 14 -0.94 5.50 -1.34
C ILE A 14 -1.80 6.75 -1.05
N VAL A 15 -1.49 7.48 0.02
CA VAL A 15 -2.18 8.74 0.36
C VAL A 15 -2.04 9.76 -0.78
N GLY A 16 -0.84 9.86 -1.36
CA GLY A 16 -0.55 10.74 -2.48
C GLY A 16 -1.40 10.44 -3.72
N ALA A 17 -1.68 9.17 -4.03
CA ALA A 17 -2.60 8.79 -5.10
C ALA A 17 -4.02 9.33 -4.87
N VAL A 18 -4.50 9.26 -3.62
CA VAL A 18 -5.84 9.75 -3.26
C VAL A 18 -5.91 11.27 -3.33
N VAL A 19 -4.91 11.98 -2.81
CA VAL A 19 -4.87 13.44 -2.84
C VAL A 19 -4.69 13.96 -4.28
N ASN A 20 -3.83 13.31 -5.08
CA ASN A 20 -3.59 13.71 -6.47
C ASN A 20 -4.81 13.54 -7.38
N GLN A 21 -5.79 12.72 -7.01
CA GLN A 21 -7.08 12.67 -7.70
C GLN A 21 -7.72 14.06 -7.75
N GLN A 22 -7.68 14.81 -6.64
CA GLN A 22 -8.28 16.13 -6.51
C GLN A 22 -7.54 17.20 -7.34
N VAL A 23 -6.24 17.01 -7.53
CA VAL A 23 -5.36 17.96 -8.23
C VAL A 23 -5.33 17.71 -9.73
N THR A 24 -5.30 16.44 -10.14
CA THR A 24 -5.04 16.05 -11.54
C THR A 24 -6.30 15.70 -12.32
N GLY A 25 -7.45 15.54 -11.65
CA GLY A 25 -8.69 15.07 -12.25
C GLY A 25 -8.64 13.63 -12.75
N ARG A 26 -7.54 12.90 -12.49
CA ARG A 26 -7.40 11.50 -12.90
C ARG A 26 -8.25 10.60 -12.02
N PRO A 27 -8.83 9.52 -12.59
CA PRO A 27 -9.59 8.57 -11.79
C PRO A 27 -8.74 7.98 -10.67
N ARG A 28 -9.37 7.80 -9.51
CA ARG A 28 -8.78 7.17 -8.33
C ARG A 28 -8.18 5.81 -8.62
N SER A 29 -8.93 4.97 -9.34
CA SER A 29 -8.53 3.63 -9.76
C SER A 29 -7.21 3.62 -10.54
N TYR A 30 -7.06 4.56 -11.48
CA TYR A 30 -5.84 4.73 -12.26
C TYR A 30 -4.62 5.06 -11.38
N LEU A 31 -4.79 5.95 -10.39
CA LEU A 31 -3.70 6.38 -9.52
C LEU A 31 -3.30 5.27 -8.52
N LEU A 32 -4.28 4.56 -7.96
CA LEU A 32 -4.05 3.42 -7.08
C LEU A 32 -3.38 2.26 -7.82
N GLU A 33 -3.81 1.94 -9.04
CA GLU A 33 -3.17 0.93 -9.89
C GLU A 33 -1.70 1.28 -10.18
N LYS A 34 -1.42 2.54 -10.54
CA LYS A 34 -0.06 3.03 -10.77
C LYS A 34 0.83 2.88 -9.53
N VAL A 35 0.33 3.28 -8.36
CA VAL A 35 1.07 3.17 -7.10
C VAL A 35 1.26 1.71 -6.70
N GLY A 36 0.21 0.88 -6.77
CA GLY A 36 0.29 -0.55 -6.46
C GLY A 36 1.29 -1.28 -7.34
N ASN A 37 1.34 -0.97 -8.64
CA ASN A 37 2.35 -1.52 -9.55
C ASN A 37 3.76 -1.02 -9.19
N GLY A 38 3.92 0.29 -8.95
CA GLY A 38 5.22 0.87 -8.62
C GLY A 38 5.81 0.35 -7.30
N LEU A 39 4.98 0.16 -6.28
CA LEU A 39 5.42 -0.37 -4.99
C LEU A 39 5.77 -1.86 -5.08
N ARG A 40 4.99 -2.67 -5.81
CA ARG A 40 5.27 -4.10 -5.98
C ARG A 40 6.52 -4.39 -6.80
N SER A 41 6.82 -3.56 -7.80
CA SER A 41 8.03 -3.70 -8.62
C SER A 41 9.29 -3.14 -7.96
N ASN A 42 9.19 -2.58 -6.74
CA ASN A 42 10.32 -2.01 -6.04
C ASN A 42 11.00 -3.08 -5.17
N ASP A 43 12.08 -3.67 -5.70
CA ASP A 43 12.87 -4.70 -5.00
C ASP A 43 13.48 -4.22 -3.66
N ALA A 44 13.49 -2.90 -3.40
CA ALA A 44 13.98 -2.33 -2.14
C ALA A 44 12.88 -2.13 -1.08
N LEU A 45 11.61 -2.43 -1.40
CA LEU A 45 10.48 -2.43 -0.46
C LEU A 45 10.19 -3.87 -0.03
N LEU A 46 10.21 -4.13 1.28
CA LEU A 46 9.84 -5.44 1.79
C LEU A 46 8.32 -5.66 1.67
N PRO A 47 7.86 -6.90 1.41
CA PRO A 47 6.43 -7.21 1.38
C PRO A 47 5.70 -6.80 2.67
N GLU A 48 6.37 -6.95 3.82
CA GLU A 48 5.86 -6.58 5.14
C GLU A 48 5.62 -5.07 5.27
N ASP A 49 6.53 -4.26 4.72
CA ASP A 49 6.40 -2.80 4.70
C ASP A 49 5.23 -2.35 3.82
N LEU A 50 5.03 -3.02 2.68
CA LEU A 50 3.87 -2.79 1.83
C LEU A 50 2.57 -3.17 2.54
N SER A 51 2.52 -4.34 3.18
CA SER A 51 1.37 -4.80 3.96
C SER A 51 1.01 -3.83 5.08
N ALA A 52 2.00 -3.36 5.85
CA ALA A 52 1.80 -2.38 6.91
C ALA A 52 1.25 -1.06 6.38
N ALA A 53 1.77 -0.58 5.24
CA ALA A 53 1.28 0.64 4.59
C ALA A 53 -0.17 0.52 4.11
N VAL A 54 -0.50 -0.59 3.44
CA VAL A 54 -1.87 -0.84 2.94
C VAL A 54 -2.84 -0.99 4.11
N ASN A 55 -2.47 -1.75 5.14
CA ASN A 55 -3.30 -1.89 6.35
C ASN A 55 -3.57 -0.53 6.99
N LYS A 56 -2.54 0.30 7.13
CA LYS A 56 -2.71 1.63 7.70
C LYS A 56 -3.61 2.52 6.86
N ALA A 57 -3.51 2.44 5.54
CA ALA A 57 -4.37 3.18 4.62
C ALA A 57 -5.84 2.74 4.73
N VAL A 58 -6.10 1.45 4.97
CA VAL A 58 -7.45 0.93 5.22
C VAL A 58 -7.97 1.37 6.59
N GLU A 59 -7.19 1.18 7.66
CA GLU A 59 -7.55 1.57 9.03
C GLU A 59 -7.92 3.06 9.16
N THR A 60 -7.23 3.90 8.39
CA THR A 60 -7.44 5.36 8.39
C THR A 60 -8.51 5.83 7.40
N GLY A 61 -9.11 4.91 6.64
CA GLY A 61 -10.14 5.21 5.64
C GLY A 61 -9.63 5.92 4.40
N VAL A 62 -8.31 5.93 4.16
CA VAL A 62 -7.71 6.49 2.93
C VAL A 62 -8.14 5.68 1.71
N ILE A 63 -8.20 4.35 1.85
CA ILE A 63 -8.72 3.40 0.86
C ILE A 63 -9.68 2.42 1.52
N SER A 64 -10.61 1.84 0.75
CA SER A 64 -11.44 0.74 1.24
C SER A 64 -10.71 -0.60 1.20
N VAL A 65 -11.25 -1.61 1.90
CA VAL A 65 -10.75 -3.00 1.83
C VAL A 65 -10.82 -3.53 0.39
N GLU A 66 -11.91 -3.24 -0.34
CA GLU A 66 -12.09 -3.68 -1.73
C GLU A 66 -11.01 -3.07 -2.66
N GLU A 67 -10.67 -1.80 -2.45
CA GLU A 67 -9.58 -1.14 -3.17
C GLU A 67 -8.22 -1.72 -2.81
N ALA A 68 -7.99 -2.03 -1.54
CA ALA A 68 -6.77 -2.69 -1.09
C ALA A 68 -6.60 -4.06 -1.77
N GLN A 69 -7.66 -4.86 -1.82
CA GLN A 69 -7.65 -6.17 -2.48
C GLN A 69 -7.47 -6.08 -4.00
N THR A 70 -8.07 -5.06 -4.63
CA THR A 70 -7.99 -4.86 -6.09
C THR A 70 -6.61 -4.38 -6.53
N TYR A 71 -6.06 -3.37 -5.85
CA TYR A 71 -4.84 -2.68 -6.31
C TYR A 71 -3.56 -3.13 -5.59
N PHE A 72 -3.68 -3.79 -4.45
CA PHE A 72 -2.56 -4.30 -3.65
C PHE A 72 -2.76 -5.79 -3.30
N PRO A 73 -2.96 -6.68 -4.28
CA PRO A 73 -3.28 -8.08 -4.01
C PRO A 73 -2.19 -8.77 -3.16
N GLY A 74 -2.62 -9.59 -2.20
CA GLY A 74 -1.71 -10.30 -1.30
C GLY A 74 -1.23 -9.51 -0.07
N TRP A 75 -1.65 -8.25 0.09
CA TRP A 75 -1.27 -7.42 1.24
C TRP A 75 -1.66 -8.05 2.60
N GLU A 76 -2.77 -8.79 2.65
CA GLU A 76 -3.31 -9.40 3.88
C GLU A 76 -2.55 -10.67 4.31
N GLN A 77 -1.86 -11.35 3.39
CA GLN A 77 -1.24 -12.67 3.65
C GLN A 77 -0.09 -12.59 4.67
N HIS A 78 0.47 -11.40 4.88
CA HIS A 78 1.53 -11.17 5.86
C HIS A 78 0.99 -10.87 7.27
N LEU A 79 -0.21 -10.30 7.41
CA LEU A 79 -0.83 -10.01 8.72
C LEU A 79 -1.19 -11.30 9.49
N GLN A 80 -1.48 -12.38 8.76
CA GLN A 80 -1.81 -13.68 9.36
C GLN A 80 -0.58 -14.39 9.96
N LYS A 81 0.64 -14.08 9.48
CA LYS A 81 1.88 -14.67 10.00
C LYS A 81 2.27 -14.14 11.38
N GLU A 82 1.99 -12.88 11.69
CA GLU A 82 2.26 -12.34 13.03
C GLU A 82 1.23 -12.80 14.06
N SER A 83 -0.03 -13.01 13.64
CA SER A 83 -1.11 -13.47 14.52
C SER A 83 -0.97 -14.94 14.98
N THR A 84 -0.12 -15.73 14.32
CA THR A 84 0.13 -17.15 14.68
C THR A 84 1.36 -17.36 15.58
N THR A 85 2.08 -16.31 15.96
CA THR A 85 3.27 -16.42 16.84
C THR A 85 2.98 -16.06 18.30
N THR A 86 1.72 -15.82 18.66
CA THR A 86 1.29 -15.72 20.06
C THR A 86 0.41 -16.94 20.39
N SER A 87 1.04 -18.07 20.68
CA SER A 87 0.44 -19.25 21.32
C SER A 87 1.26 -19.63 22.53
#